data_AF-A0A2Z5Y4Q9-F1
#
_entry.id   AF-A0A2Z5Y4Q9-F1
#
_cell.length_a   1.000
_cell.length_b   1.000
_cell.length_c   1.000
_cell.angle_alpha   90.00
_cell.angle_beta   90.00
_cell.angle_gamma   90.00
#
_symmetry.space_group_name_H-M   'P 1'
#
loop_
_entity.id
_entity.type
_entity.pdbx_description
1 polymer ?
#
loop_
_entity_poly.entity_id
_entity_poly.type
_entity_poly.pdbx_seq_one_letter_code
_entity_poly.pdbx_strand_id
1 'polypeptide(L)'
;MQIKERHIFPLTHYLLVAIIALMSSGWCVIDNKIHGDIISTLVASHLSVLVSQSLLLVLMMWQVLTYKPISTLITVRKQSEYIQKQLLKVVIAETILYFCIYYGLFMFNGIQFFHDGSFMMGTLLLVLRFFIIAILAIIIVGAYRYCPPWLLTIGTLLVSLGYHYILEAKYLLLIYSPIYDPLYRAIHRIYRG
;
A
#
# COMPACT_ATOMS: atom_id res chain seq x y z
N MET A 1 13.46 10.22 -38.22
CA MET A 1 13.40 11.00 -36.96
C MET A 1 13.17 10.01 -35.82
N GLN A 2 14.23 9.57 -35.15
CA GLN A 2 14.14 8.63 -34.04
C GLN A 2 13.46 9.33 -32.85
N ILE A 3 12.23 8.94 -32.54
CA ILE A 3 11.60 9.30 -31.27
C ILE A 3 12.39 8.51 -30.22
N LYS A 4 13.43 9.14 -29.67
CA LYS A 4 14.13 8.65 -28.49
C LYS A 4 13.05 8.35 -27.45
N GLU A 5 12.93 7.09 -27.04
CA GLU A 5 11.98 6.65 -26.01
C GLU A 5 12.25 7.49 -24.76
N ARG A 6 11.58 8.64 -24.62
CA ARG A 6 11.54 9.35 -23.36
C ARG A 6 10.75 8.45 -22.46
N HIS A 7 11.42 7.82 -21.49
CA HIS A 7 10.74 7.16 -20.38
C HIS A 7 9.66 8.12 -19.90
N ILE A 8 8.41 7.70 -20.09
CA ILE A 8 7.23 8.55 -19.87
C ILE A 8 7.17 8.97 -18.39
N PHE A 9 7.82 8.21 -17.52
CA PHE A 9 7.94 8.44 -16.09
C PHE A 9 9.41 8.42 -15.66
N PRO A 10 9.88 9.43 -14.92
CA PRO A 10 11.25 9.48 -14.47
C PRO A 10 11.52 8.44 -13.38
N LEU A 11 12.73 7.87 -13.40
CA LEU A 11 13.26 6.91 -12.43
C LEU A 11 13.08 7.36 -10.97
N THR A 12 13.01 8.67 -10.75
CA THR A 12 12.78 9.31 -9.45
C THR A 12 11.52 8.82 -8.74
N HIS A 13 10.45 8.47 -9.46
CA HIS A 13 9.22 7.98 -8.83
C HIS A 13 9.41 6.60 -8.19
N TYR A 14 10.02 5.66 -8.93
CA TYR A 14 10.34 4.33 -8.40
C TYR A 14 11.30 4.42 -7.20
N LEU A 15 12.26 5.35 -7.23
CA LEU A 15 13.16 5.60 -6.10
C LEU A 15 12.40 6.12 -4.86
N LEU A 16 11.46 7.05 -5.03
CA LEU A 16 10.64 7.55 -3.92
C LEU A 16 9.80 6.43 -3.30
N VAL A 17 9.19 5.58 -4.13
CA VAL A 17 8.43 4.41 -3.66
C VAL A 17 9.32 3.45 -2.87
N ALA A 18 10.52 3.16 -3.38
CA ALA A 18 11.49 2.33 -2.68
C ALA A 18 11.90 2.92 -1.33
N ILE A 19 12.15 4.24 -1.26
CA ILE A 19 12.48 4.94 -0.01
C ILE A 19 11.32 4.85 0.98
N ILE A 20 10.08 5.13 0.56
CA ILE A 20 8.89 5.05 1.41
C ILE A 20 8.74 3.62 1.97
N ALA A 21 8.89 2.60 1.13
CA ALA A 21 8.79 1.20 1.54
C ALA A 21 9.90 0.81 2.53
N LEU A 22 11.16 1.18 2.26
CA LEU A 22 12.31 0.88 3.12
C LEU A 22 12.21 1.58 4.48
N MET A 23 11.85 2.87 4.50
CA MET A 23 11.71 3.62 5.74
C MET A 23 10.61 3.03 6.62
N SER A 24 9.46 2.72 6.04
CA SER A 24 8.32 2.19 6.78
C SER A 24 8.55 0.76 7.29
N SER A 25 9.08 -0.12 6.45
CA SER A 25 9.42 -1.50 6.86
C SER A 25 10.58 -1.53 7.85
N GLY A 26 11.61 -0.69 7.66
CA GLY A 26 12.72 -0.56 8.61
C GLY A 26 12.25 -0.07 9.97
N TRP A 27 11.41 0.97 10.01
CA TRP A 27 10.81 1.46 11.24
C TRP A 27 9.97 0.38 11.93
N CYS A 28 9.14 -0.33 11.15
CA CYS A 28 8.33 -1.43 11.64
C CYS A 28 9.18 -2.50 12.35
N VAL A 29 10.27 -2.95 11.71
CA VAL A 29 11.18 -3.97 12.28
C VAL A 29 11.91 -3.46 13.53
N ILE A 30 12.38 -2.20 13.55
CA ILE A 30 13.13 -1.66 14.68
C ILE A 30 12.26 -1.56 15.94
N ASP A 31 11.04 -1.05 15.77
CA ASP A 31 10.12 -0.72 16.86
C ASP A 31 9.50 -1.99 17.48
N ASN A 32 9.43 -3.09 16.73
CA ASN A 32 8.61 -4.25 17.06
C ASN A 32 9.36 -5.59 17.08
N LYS A 33 10.62 -5.57 17.54
CA LYS A 33 11.50 -6.76 17.65
C LYS A 33 10.99 -7.85 18.61
N ILE A 34 10.05 -7.52 19.48
CA ILE A 34 9.52 -8.42 20.54
C ILE A 34 8.38 -9.29 20.00
N HIS A 35 7.78 -8.91 18.87
CA HIS A 35 6.64 -9.60 18.28
C HIS A 35 7.09 -10.83 17.47
N GLY A 36 6.40 -11.95 17.70
CA GLY A 36 6.82 -13.28 17.22
C GLY A 36 6.53 -13.55 15.74
N ASP A 37 5.67 -12.76 15.09
CA ASP A 37 5.34 -12.94 13.67
C ASP A 37 5.13 -11.63 12.90
N ILE A 38 5.21 -11.73 11.57
CA ILE A 38 5.02 -10.57 10.67
C ILE A 38 3.67 -9.87 10.88
N ILE A 39 2.60 -10.61 11.19
CA ILE A 39 1.25 -10.04 11.37
C ILE A 39 1.18 -9.23 12.66
N SER A 40 1.71 -9.72 13.77
CA SER A 40 1.79 -8.99 15.03
C SER A 40 2.67 -7.75 14.91
N THR A 41 3.82 -7.85 14.23
CA THR A 41 4.67 -6.67 13.94
C THR A 41 3.93 -5.63 13.11
N LEU A 42 3.19 -6.05 12.08
CA LEU A 42 2.36 -5.17 11.23
C LEU A 42 1.22 -4.49 12.00
N VAL A 43 0.64 -5.17 12.99
CA VAL A 43 -0.44 -4.65 13.84
C VAL A 43 0.10 -3.67 14.87
N ALA A 44 1.24 -3.96 15.48
CA ALA A 44 1.86 -3.04 16.43
C ALA A 44 2.35 -1.76 15.74
N SER A 45 2.88 -1.89 14.52
CA SER A 45 3.32 -0.78 13.67
C SER A 45 2.22 -0.19 12.76
N HIS A 46 0.94 -0.39 13.08
CA HIS A 46 -0.21 -0.03 12.23
C HIS A 46 -0.14 1.41 11.70
N LEU A 47 0.38 2.35 12.51
CA LEU A 47 0.58 3.74 12.11
C LEU A 47 1.61 3.89 10.97
N SER A 48 2.75 3.19 11.03
CA SER A 48 3.80 3.21 10.00
C SER A 48 3.25 2.72 8.66
N VAL A 49 2.50 1.62 8.68
CA VAL A 49 1.88 1.05 7.47
C VAL A 49 0.87 2.02 6.88
N LEU A 50 -0.01 2.56 7.72
CA LEU A 50 -1.06 3.47 7.30
C LEU A 50 -0.48 4.74 6.67
N VAL A 51 0.55 5.33 7.28
CA VAL A 51 1.22 6.53 6.77
C VAL A 51 1.90 6.24 5.43
N SER A 52 2.65 5.15 5.31
CA SER A 52 3.39 4.85 4.08
C SER A 52 2.47 4.47 2.91
N GLN A 53 1.41 3.71 3.15
CA GLN A 53 0.41 3.41 2.12
C GLN A 53 -0.38 4.65 1.71
N SER A 54 -0.69 5.55 2.65
CA SER A 54 -1.32 6.84 2.33
C SER A 54 -0.40 7.73 1.50
N LEU A 55 0.89 7.81 1.85
CA LEU A 55 1.90 8.54 1.08
C LEU A 55 2.05 7.98 -0.34
N LEU A 56 2.00 6.65 -0.50
CA LEU A 56 2.03 5.99 -1.80
C LEU A 56 0.85 6.44 -2.68
N LEU A 57 -0.37 6.43 -2.14
CA LEU A 57 -1.57 6.89 -2.87
C LEU A 57 -1.49 8.37 -3.23
N VAL A 58 -0.99 9.23 -2.32
CA VAL A 58 -0.78 10.66 -2.58
C VAL A 58 0.26 10.87 -3.70
N LEU A 59 1.35 10.11 -3.68
CA LEU A 59 2.38 10.15 -4.71
C LEU A 59 1.83 9.73 -6.09
N MET A 60 1.01 8.68 -6.13
CA MET A 60 0.32 8.27 -7.37
C MET A 60 -0.64 9.34 -7.88
N MET A 61 -1.37 10.00 -6.98
CA MET A 61 -2.23 11.13 -7.36
C MET A 61 -1.43 12.31 -7.90
N TRP A 62 -0.28 12.64 -7.29
CA TRP A 62 0.62 13.67 -7.81
C TRP A 62 1.00 13.36 -9.27
N GLN A 63 1.39 12.14 -9.57
CA GLN A 63 1.73 11.73 -10.94
C GLN A 63 0.57 11.99 -11.90
N VAL A 64 -0.65 11.60 -11.54
CA VAL A 64 -1.85 11.86 -12.35
C VAL A 64 -2.07 13.37 -12.55
N LEU A 65 -1.89 14.17 -11.50
CA LEU A 65 -2.03 15.62 -11.53
C LEU A 65 -0.99 16.32 -12.43
N THR A 66 0.19 15.74 -12.61
CA THR A 66 1.21 16.32 -13.50
C THR A 66 0.77 16.30 -14.97
N TYR A 67 0.01 15.29 -15.38
CA TYR A 67 -0.48 15.17 -16.76
C TYR A 67 -1.88 15.76 -16.99
N LYS A 68 -2.66 15.98 -15.93
CA LYS A 68 -4.02 16.52 -16.03
C LYS A 68 -4.11 17.91 -16.68
N PRO A 69 -3.23 18.89 -16.43
CA PRO A 69 -3.26 20.20 -17.09
C PRO A 69 -3.07 20.12 -18.61
N ILE A 70 -2.32 19.13 -19.08
CA ILE A 70 -1.98 18.92 -20.50
C ILE A 70 -3.06 18.04 -21.19
N SER A 71 -4.04 17.53 -20.44
CA SER A 71 -5.04 16.58 -20.92
C SER A 71 -5.82 17.08 -22.14
N THR A 72 -6.09 18.39 -22.24
CA THR A 72 -6.77 19.01 -23.38
C THR A 72 -5.94 18.86 -24.66
N LEU A 73 -4.65 19.19 -24.60
CA LEU A 73 -3.70 19.06 -25.72
C LEU A 73 -3.48 17.59 -26.14
N ILE A 74 -3.47 16.67 -25.17
CA ILE A 74 -3.38 15.23 -25.39
C ILE A 74 -4.64 14.70 -26.08
N THR A 75 -5.81 15.22 -25.68
CA THR A 75 -7.12 14.80 -26.20
C THR A 75 -7.28 15.22 -27.66
N VAL A 76 -6.84 16.43 -28.03
CA VAL A 76 -6.80 16.90 -29.43
C VAL A 76 -5.94 15.98 -30.30
N ARG A 77 -4.89 15.37 -29.73
CA ARG A 77 -3.99 14.43 -30.41
C ARG A 77 -4.46 12.96 -30.37
N LYS A 78 -5.64 12.67 -29.78
CA LYS A 78 -6.18 11.31 -29.57
C LYS A 78 -5.23 10.35 -28.81
N GLN A 79 -4.38 10.88 -27.93
CA GLN A 79 -3.40 10.10 -27.15
C GLN A 79 -3.84 9.83 -25.69
N SER A 80 -5.08 10.16 -25.34
CA SER A 80 -5.58 10.09 -23.95
C SER A 80 -5.64 8.68 -23.40
N GLU A 81 -5.93 7.67 -24.24
CA GLU A 81 -5.91 6.26 -23.84
C GLU A 81 -4.50 5.72 -23.61
N TYR A 82 -3.55 6.16 -24.45
CA TYR A 82 -2.16 5.77 -24.32
C TYR A 82 -1.60 6.23 -22.97
N ILE A 83 -1.80 7.50 -22.62
CA ILE A 83 -1.31 8.05 -21.34
C ILE A 83 -1.98 7.37 -20.15
N GLN A 84 -3.29 7.09 -20.23
CA GLN A 84 -3.98 6.37 -19.15
C GLN A 84 -3.45 4.94 -18.96
N LYS A 85 -3.18 4.21 -20.06
CA LYS A 85 -2.57 2.88 -19.99
C LYS A 85 -1.16 2.93 -19.39
N GLN A 86 -0.38 3.97 -19.70
CA GLN A 86 0.97 4.12 -19.14
C GLN A 86 0.93 4.49 -17.65
N LEU A 87 0.04 5.40 -17.24
CA LEU A 87 -0.21 5.69 -15.82
C LEU A 87 -0.60 4.43 -15.04
N LEU A 88 -1.51 3.62 -15.61
CA LEU A 88 -1.92 2.36 -15.01
C LEU A 88 -0.75 1.39 -14.81
N LYS A 89 0.12 1.24 -15.82
CA LYS A 89 1.31 0.38 -15.73
C LYS A 89 2.26 0.83 -14.62
N VAL A 90 2.51 2.14 -14.51
CA VAL A 90 3.40 2.70 -13.49
C VAL A 90 2.84 2.48 -12.11
N VAL A 91 1.59 2.84 -11.89
CA VAL A 91 0.93 2.72 -10.60
C VAL A 91 0.90 1.26 -10.11
N ILE A 92 0.65 0.30 -11.02
CA ILE A 92 0.73 -1.13 -10.69
C ILE A 92 2.17 -1.55 -10.36
N ALA A 93 3.15 -1.13 -11.16
CA ALA A 93 4.55 -1.45 -10.94
C ALA A 93 5.07 -0.88 -9.61
N GLU A 94 4.70 0.34 -9.26
CA GLU A 94 5.00 0.98 -7.98
C GLU A 94 4.35 0.26 -6.81
N THR A 95 3.10 -0.17 -6.95
CA THR A 95 2.42 -0.97 -5.93
C THR A 95 3.16 -2.29 -5.70
N ILE A 96 3.51 -3.01 -6.76
CA ILE A 96 4.29 -4.26 -6.67
C ILE A 96 5.64 -4.00 -6.00
N LEU A 97 6.37 -2.98 -6.45
CA LEU A 97 7.67 -2.60 -5.92
C LEU A 97 7.60 -2.30 -4.41
N TYR A 98 6.60 -1.51 -3.99
CA TYR A 98 6.37 -1.18 -2.58
C TYR A 98 6.22 -2.45 -1.75
N PHE A 99 5.33 -3.37 -2.13
CA PHE A 99 5.07 -4.59 -1.35
C PHE A 99 6.23 -5.59 -1.41
N CYS A 100 6.94 -5.70 -2.54
CA CYS A 100 8.14 -6.53 -2.66
C CYS A 100 9.23 -6.07 -1.68
N ILE A 101 9.50 -4.77 -1.61
CA ILE A 101 10.47 -4.21 -0.67
C ILE A 101 9.97 -4.35 0.76
N TYR A 102 8.70 -3.97 0.99
CA TYR A 102 8.11 -3.95 2.32
C TYR A 102 8.14 -5.34 2.96
N TYR A 103 7.58 -6.36 2.31
CA TYR A 103 7.58 -7.73 2.83
C TYR A 103 8.95 -8.41 2.72
N GLY A 104 9.73 -8.06 1.68
CA GLY A 104 11.09 -8.56 1.50
C GLY A 104 11.96 -8.29 2.72
N LEU A 105 11.86 -7.10 3.31
CA LEU A 105 12.66 -6.74 4.49
C LEU A 105 12.40 -7.67 5.69
N PHE A 106 11.17 -8.18 5.88
CA PHE A 106 10.86 -9.10 6.98
C PHE A 106 11.48 -10.48 6.75
N MET A 107 11.60 -10.93 5.49
CA MET A 107 12.30 -12.19 5.17
C MET A 107 13.78 -12.15 5.57
N PHE A 108 14.44 -10.99 5.43
CA PHE A 108 15.86 -10.84 5.75
C PHE A 108 16.15 -10.58 7.24
N ASN A 109 15.14 -10.21 8.04
CA ASN A 109 15.31 -9.90 9.46
C ASN A 109 15.08 -11.09 10.40
N GLY A 110 14.83 -12.29 9.86
CA GLY A 110 14.66 -13.51 10.67
C GLY A 110 13.37 -13.56 11.49
N ILE A 111 12.42 -12.66 11.24
CA ILE A 111 11.07 -12.70 11.83
C ILE A 111 10.34 -13.92 11.27
N GLN A 112 9.73 -14.72 12.14
CA GLN A 112 9.02 -15.92 11.72
C GLN A 112 7.74 -15.55 10.94
N PHE A 113 7.50 -16.26 9.84
CA PHE A 113 6.27 -16.12 9.09
C PHE A 113 5.17 -16.91 9.78
N PHE A 114 4.13 -16.19 10.21
CA PHE A 114 2.87 -16.76 10.71
C PHE A 114 3.02 -17.71 11.90
N HIS A 115 3.74 -17.29 12.94
CA HIS A 115 3.87 -18.07 14.18
C HIS A 115 2.59 -18.07 15.01
N ASP A 116 1.85 -16.96 15.08
CA ASP A 116 0.70 -16.83 16.00
C ASP A 116 -0.62 -17.35 15.41
N GLY A 117 -0.68 -17.65 14.12
CA GLY A 117 -1.91 -18.02 13.42
C GLY A 117 -1.66 -18.90 12.19
N SER A 118 -2.71 -19.20 11.44
CA SER A 118 -2.58 -20.09 10.27
C SER A 118 -1.86 -19.40 9.09
N PHE A 119 -0.93 -20.12 8.47
CA PHE A 119 -0.22 -19.67 7.27
C PHE A 119 -1.16 -19.18 6.16
N MET A 120 -2.25 -19.93 5.92
CA MET A 120 -3.22 -19.61 4.87
C MET A 120 -3.90 -18.27 5.14
N MET A 121 -4.37 -18.04 6.37
CA MET A 121 -5.06 -16.80 6.73
C MET A 121 -4.11 -15.60 6.78
N GLY A 122 -2.89 -15.81 7.27
CA GLY A 122 -1.85 -14.78 7.27
C GLY A 122 -1.46 -14.37 5.85
N THR A 123 -1.30 -15.33 4.94
CA THR A 123 -1.04 -15.04 3.52
C THR A 123 -2.20 -14.28 2.89
N LEU A 124 -3.45 -14.68 3.17
CA LEU A 124 -4.65 -14.00 2.69
C LEU A 124 -4.69 -12.53 3.15
N LEU A 125 -4.35 -12.25 4.41
CA LEU A 125 -4.24 -10.90 4.95
C LEU A 125 -3.25 -10.02 4.17
N LEU A 126 -2.04 -10.52 3.93
CA LEU A 126 -1.02 -9.78 3.17
C LEU A 126 -1.44 -9.54 1.72
N VAL A 127 -2.03 -10.55 1.09
CA VAL A 127 -2.53 -10.45 -0.29
C VAL A 127 -3.70 -9.47 -0.39
N LEU A 128 -4.59 -9.44 0.60
CA LEU A 128 -5.72 -8.52 0.64
C LEU A 128 -5.25 -7.06 0.76
N ARG A 129 -4.24 -6.79 1.60
CA ARG A 129 -3.59 -5.47 1.67
C ARG A 129 -3.08 -5.01 0.31
N PHE A 130 -2.38 -5.89 -0.41
CA PHE A 130 -1.91 -5.60 -1.77
C PHE A 130 -3.07 -5.25 -2.70
N PHE A 131 -4.11 -6.09 -2.75
CA PHE A 131 -5.23 -5.88 -3.66
C PHE A 131 -5.98 -4.59 -3.38
N ILE A 132 -6.19 -4.23 -2.11
CA ILE A 132 -6.90 -3.00 -1.75
C ILE A 132 -6.11 -1.79 -2.24
N ILE A 133 -4.81 -1.72 -1.96
CA ILE A 133 -3.98 -0.62 -2.44
C ILE A 133 -3.94 -0.59 -3.97
N ALA A 134 -3.80 -1.73 -4.63
CA ALA A 134 -3.82 -1.81 -6.09
C ALA A 134 -5.14 -1.27 -6.68
N ILE A 135 -6.30 -1.68 -6.13
CA ILE A 135 -7.61 -1.21 -6.58
C ILE A 135 -7.75 0.31 -6.36
N LEU A 136 -7.37 0.80 -5.19
CA LEU A 136 -7.40 2.24 -4.88
C LEU A 136 -6.50 3.03 -5.83
N ALA A 137 -5.33 2.49 -6.14
CA ALA A 137 -4.39 3.10 -7.06
C ALA A 137 -4.95 3.17 -8.50
N ILE A 138 -5.66 2.13 -8.96
CA ILE A 138 -6.40 2.14 -10.24
C ILE A 138 -7.49 3.21 -10.23
N ILE A 139 -8.23 3.35 -9.12
CA ILE A 139 -9.25 4.40 -8.97
C ILE A 139 -8.63 5.79 -9.08
N ILE A 140 -7.45 6.01 -8.49
CA ILE A 140 -6.69 7.26 -8.60
C ILE A 140 -6.35 7.60 -10.06
N VAL A 141 -5.96 6.61 -10.88
CA VAL A 141 -5.74 6.82 -12.32
C VAL A 141 -7.00 7.32 -13.03
N GLY A 142 -8.19 6.95 -12.56
CA GLY A 142 -9.47 7.47 -13.03
C GLY A 142 -9.64 9.00 -12.87
N ALA A 143 -8.91 9.62 -11.94
CA ALA A 143 -8.89 11.07 -11.74
C ALA A 143 -8.39 11.85 -12.97
N TYR A 144 -7.67 11.18 -13.88
CA TYR A 144 -7.23 11.77 -15.13
C TYR A 144 -8.41 12.26 -16.00
N ARG A 145 -9.55 11.55 -15.99
CA ARG A 145 -10.70 11.84 -16.88
C ARG A 145 -11.95 12.36 -16.19
N TYR A 146 -12.35 11.80 -15.04
CA TYR A 146 -13.77 11.83 -14.65
C TYR A 146 -14.12 12.61 -13.38
N CYS A 147 -13.16 12.90 -12.49
CA CYS A 147 -13.49 13.44 -11.16
C CYS A 147 -12.51 14.57 -10.76
N PRO A 148 -12.94 15.51 -9.89
CA PRO A 148 -11.99 16.37 -9.19
C PRO A 148 -10.98 15.50 -8.41
N PRO A 149 -9.67 15.70 -8.60
CA PRO A 149 -8.64 14.83 -8.04
C PRO A 149 -8.72 14.74 -6.51
N TRP A 150 -9.02 15.85 -5.84
CA TRP A 150 -9.10 15.90 -4.38
C TRP A 150 -10.20 15.00 -3.79
N LEU A 151 -11.37 14.87 -4.44
CA LEU A 151 -12.42 13.96 -3.97
C LEU A 151 -11.98 12.51 -4.04
N LEU A 152 -11.31 12.12 -5.14
CA LEU A 152 -10.81 10.76 -5.29
C LEU A 152 -9.70 10.45 -4.27
N THR A 153 -8.77 11.39 -4.04
CA THR A 153 -7.76 11.21 -3.00
C THR A 153 -8.40 11.00 -1.63
N ILE A 154 -9.30 11.89 -1.21
CA ILE A 154 -9.98 11.77 0.08
C ILE A 154 -10.74 10.45 0.17
N GLY A 155 -11.49 10.09 -0.87
CA GLY A 155 -12.23 8.83 -0.92
C GLY A 155 -11.32 7.61 -0.79
N THR A 156 -10.21 7.56 -1.53
CA THR A 156 -9.28 6.43 -1.45
C THR A 156 -8.57 6.33 -0.10
N LEU A 157 -8.22 7.46 0.53
CA LEU A 157 -7.67 7.48 1.89
C LEU A 157 -8.68 7.00 2.93
N LEU A 158 -9.94 7.42 2.82
CA LEU A 158 -11.01 6.96 3.71
C LEU A 158 -11.28 5.46 3.57
N VAL A 159 -11.26 4.94 2.34
CA VAL A 159 -11.42 3.49 2.10
C VAL A 159 -10.24 2.72 2.68
N SER A 160 -9.01 3.21 2.51
CA SER A 160 -7.81 2.61 3.11
C SER A 160 -7.90 2.58 4.64
N LEU A 161 -8.29 3.70 5.27
CA LEU A 161 -8.55 3.80 6.71
C LEU A 161 -9.64 2.82 7.16
N GLY A 162 -10.76 2.79 6.44
CA GLY A 162 -11.88 1.90 6.74
C GLY A 162 -11.48 0.43 6.67
N TYR A 163 -10.67 0.05 5.68
CA TYR A 163 -10.11 -1.29 5.61
C TYR A 163 -9.28 -1.62 6.87
N HIS A 164 -8.32 -0.77 7.21
CA HIS A 164 -7.40 -1.03 8.31
C HIS A 164 -8.10 -1.06 9.68
N TYR A 165 -8.92 -0.06 9.99
CA TYR A 165 -9.53 0.08 11.32
C TYR A 165 -10.83 -0.72 11.51
N ILE A 166 -11.56 -1.00 10.43
CA ILE A 166 -12.84 -1.71 10.53
C ILE A 166 -12.67 -3.16 10.12
N LEU A 167 -12.19 -3.44 8.90
CA LEU A 167 -12.13 -4.82 8.40
C LEU A 167 -10.98 -5.60 9.02
N GLU A 168 -9.77 -5.05 8.92
CA GLU A 168 -8.57 -5.75 9.35
C GLU A 168 -8.49 -5.84 10.87
N ALA A 169 -8.50 -4.70 11.57
CA ALA A 169 -8.33 -4.66 13.02
C ALA A 169 -9.45 -5.37 13.79
N LYS A 170 -10.72 -5.20 13.38
CA LYS A 170 -11.85 -5.75 14.15
C LYS A 170 -12.26 -7.15 13.74
N TYR A 171 -12.00 -7.59 12.51
CA TYR A 171 -12.49 -8.89 12.03
C TYR A 171 -11.36 -9.81 11.60
N LEU A 172 -10.55 -9.41 10.63
CA LEU A 172 -9.61 -10.33 9.99
C LEU A 172 -8.48 -10.78 10.92
N LEU A 173 -7.99 -9.90 11.80
CA LEU A 173 -6.99 -10.27 12.81
C LEU A 173 -7.52 -11.26 13.85
N LEU A 174 -8.77 -11.10 14.28
CA LEU A 174 -9.40 -12.04 15.23
C LEU A 174 -9.57 -13.44 14.63
N ILE A 175 -9.89 -13.51 13.34
CA ILE A 175 -9.97 -14.77 12.60
C ILE A 175 -8.58 -15.40 12.42
N TYR A 176 -7.54 -14.57 12.23
CA TYR A 176 -6.18 -15.05 12.10
C TYR A 176 -5.64 -15.67 13.40
N SER A 177 -5.89 -15.03 14.55
CA SER A 177 -5.55 -15.60 15.85
C SER A 177 -6.41 -14.99 16.99
N PRO A 178 -6.87 -15.80 17.96
CA PRO A 178 -7.58 -15.30 19.14
C PRO A 178 -6.73 -14.34 19.99
N ILE A 179 -5.40 -14.36 19.85
CA ILE A 179 -4.50 -13.49 20.62
C ILE A 179 -4.72 -12.00 20.33
N TYR A 180 -5.36 -11.65 19.21
CA TYR A 180 -5.71 -10.27 18.89
C TYR A 180 -7.01 -9.81 19.58
N ASP A 181 -7.80 -10.73 20.16
CA ASP A 181 -8.97 -10.38 20.96
C ASP A 181 -8.53 -9.85 22.35
N PRO A 182 -8.85 -8.58 22.70
CA PRO A 182 -8.52 -8.05 24.02
C PRO A 182 -9.16 -8.83 25.17
N LEU A 183 -10.36 -9.40 24.99
CA LEU A 183 -11.03 -10.19 26.02
C LEU A 183 -10.31 -11.52 26.23
N TYR A 184 -9.96 -12.21 25.14
CA TYR A 184 -9.19 -13.44 25.19
C TYR A 184 -7.84 -13.24 25.90
N ARG A 185 -7.13 -12.14 25.57
CA ARG A 185 -5.87 -11.76 26.24
C ARG A 185 -6.05 -11.50 27.72
N ALA A 186 -7.11 -10.79 28.12
CA ALA A 186 -7.37 -10.50 29.52
C ALA A 186 -7.66 -11.78 30.33
N ILE A 187 -8.45 -12.70 29.78
CA ILE A 187 -8.78 -13.98 30.43
C ILE A 187 -7.52 -14.85 30.59
N HIS A 188 -6.67 -14.92 29.57
CA HIS A 188 -5.47 -15.76 29.55
C HIS A 188 -4.21 -15.05 30.07
N ARG A 189 -4.35 -13.82 30.57
CA ARG A 189 -3.24 -12.98 31.09
C ARG A 189 -2.08 -12.83 30.10
N ILE A 190 -2.41 -12.70 28.82
CA ILE A 190 -1.44 -12.50 27.73
C ILE A 190 -1.21 -10.99 27.55
N TYR A 191 -0.22 -10.46 28.25
CA TYR A 191 0.22 -9.06 28.12
C TYR A 191 1.39 -8.99 27.15
N ARG A 192 1.09 -8.96 25.84
CA ARG A 192 2.08 -8.56 24.83
C ARG A 192 2.02 -7.03 24.74
N GLY A 193 3.17 -6.40 25.03
CA GLY A 193 3.37 -4.94 25.03
C GLY A 193 3.11 -4.32 23.67
#